data_AF-L2GRK0-F1
#
_entry.id   AF-L2GRK0-F1
#
_cell.length_a   1.000
_cell.length_b   1.000
_cell.length_c   1.000
_cell.angle_alpha   90.00
_cell.angle_beta   90.00
_cell.angle_gamma   90.00
#
_symmetry.space_group_name_H-M   'P 1'
#
loop_
_entity.id
_entity.type
_entity.pdbx_description
1 polymer ?
#
loop_
_entity_poly.entity_id
_entity_poly.type
_entity_poly.pdbx_seq_one_letter_code
_entity_poly.pdbx_strand_id
1 'polypeptide(L)'
;MMSIKNKLKSTCEHFLADIHSFRMPIKNETTLTKILLATHITFTKLMNQIDIYNRHIHVKTIKLQKKQEDEQFVLYEYNNRDVTFTVLVHNEHGIVQIETGLIELNYKAMNYVNKLEIKDQLEQIELFLSLYADFKWRCCDFCLEYTIFPDFSFPIGRALEKDFVAAFHLECNEKNDEKHKVI
;
A
#
# COMPACT_ATOMS: atom_id res chain seq x y z
N MET A 1 12.98 -2.83 -11.12
CA MET A 1 11.99 -3.38 -10.16
C MET A 1 12.68 -4.38 -9.26
N MET A 2 12.53 -4.23 -7.94
CA MET A 2 13.29 -5.00 -6.94
C MET A 2 12.32 -5.89 -6.16
N SER A 3 12.67 -7.17 -5.95
CA SER A 3 11.82 -8.06 -5.13
C SER A 3 11.81 -7.67 -3.66
N ILE A 4 10.77 -8.06 -2.93
CA ILE A 4 10.69 -7.87 -1.48
C ILE A 4 11.87 -8.56 -0.76
N LYS A 5 12.30 -9.73 -1.22
CA LYS A 5 13.48 -10.44 -0.68
C LYS A 5 14.77 -9.63 -0.84
N ASN A 6 14.93 -8.95 -1.98
CA ASN A 6 16.09 -8.10 -2.22
C ASN A 6 16.01 -6.81 -1.38
N LYS A 7 14.81 -6.23 -1.21
CA LYS A 7 14.58 -5.08 -0.32
C LYS A 7 14.92 -5.45 1.13
N LEU A 8 14.43 -6.59 1.62
CA LEU A 8 14.77 -7.11 2.94
C LEU A 8 16.28 -7.28 3.11
N LYS A 9 16.95 -7.95 2.16
CA LYS A 9 18.40 -8.15 2.21
C LYS A 9 19.15 -6.83 2.32
N SER A 10 18.86 -5.87 1.43
CA SER A 10 19.51 -4.56 1.43
C SER A 10 19.23 -3.79 2.73
N THR A 11 18.00 -3.83 3.24
CA THR A 11 17.66 -3.16 4.51
C THR A 11 18.37 -3.82 5.71
N CYS A 12 18.49 -5.15 5.73
CA CYS A 12 19.28 -5.87 6.73
C CYS A 12 20.76 -5.44 6.69
N GLU A 13 21.36 -5.33 5.51
CA GLU A 13 22.74 -4.89 5.35
C GLU A 13 22.94 -3.46 5.89
N HIS A 14 22.02 -2.54 5.59
CA HIS A 14 22.05 -1.18 6.14
C HIS A 14 21.86 -1.17 7.67
N PHE A 15 20.91 -1.94 8.20
CA PHE A 15 20.66 -2.02 9.63
C PHE A 15 21.87 -2.57 10.38
N LEU A 16 22.55 -3.59 9.84
CA LEU A 16 23.79 -4.11 10.41
C LEU A 16 24.92 -3.06 10.37
N ALA A 17 25.03 -2.29 9.29
CA ALA A 17 26.00 -1.19 9.20
C ALA A 17 25.72 -0.09 10.24
N ASP A 18 24.46 0.24 10.48
CA ASP A 18 24.04 1.18 11.52
C ASP A 18 24.40 0.66 12.92
N ILE A 19 24.13 -0.62 13.21
CA ILE A 19 24.55 -1.28 14.45
C ILE A 19 26.07 -1.22 14.62
N HIS A 20 26.83 -1.46 13.55
CA HIS A 20 28.29 -1.40 13.59
C HIS A 20 28.82 0.00 13.94
N SER A 21 28.05 1.05 13.63
CA SER A 21 28.43 2.44 13.96
C SER A 21 28.51 2.68 15.48
N PHE A 22 27.82 1.90 16.31
CA PHE A 22 27.96 1.96 17.77
C PHE A 22 29.32 1.48 18.29
N ARG A 23 30.12 0.80 17.47
CA ARG A 23 31.49 0.40 17.84
C ARG A 23 32.48 1.55 17.73
N MET A 24 32.11 2.64 17.05
CA MET A 24 32.97 3.81 16.88
C MET A 24 32.92 4.72 18.12
N PRO A 25 34.00 5.44 18.45
CA PRO A 25 33.98 6.41 19.55
C PRO A 25 32.93 7.50 19.33
N ILE A 26 31.98 7.60 20.26
CA ILE A 26 30.91 8.61 20.24
C ILE A 26 31.43 9.89 20.91
N LYS A 27 31.71 10.91 20.09
CA LYS A 27 32.38 12.14 20.54
C LYS A 27 31.46 13.14 21.24
N ASN A 28 30.17 13.11 20.92
CA ASN A 28 29.17 14.04 21.46
C ASN A 28 27.74 13.49 21.28
N GLU A 29 26.81 14.12 21.99
CA GLU A 29 25.38 13.80 21.97
C GLU A 29 24.78 13.88 20.56
N THR A 30 25.14 14.90 19.77
CA THR A 30 24.64 15.04 18.40
C THR A 30 24.98 13.83 17.52
N THR A 31 26.17 13.27 17.69
CA THR A 31 26.61 12.06 16.97
C THR A 31 25.83 10.84 17.43
N LEU A 32 25.63 10.70 18.75
CA LEU A 32 24.80 9.64 19.32
C LEU A 32 23.37 9.68 18.78
N THR A 33 22.73 10.86 18.82
CA THR A 33 21.36 11.06 18.34
C THR A 33 21.23 10.72 16.86
N LYS A 34 22.21 11.09 16.02
CA LYS A 34 22.21 10.73 14.59
C LYS A 34 22.28 9.21 14.38
N ILE A 35 23.16 8.52 15.11
CA ILE A 35 23.30 7.04 15.00
C ILE A 35 22.01 6.37 15.48
N LEU A 36 21.45 6.80 16.61
CA LEU A 36 20.19 6.27 17.14
C LEU A 36 19.04 6.47 16.15
N LEU A 37 18.92 7.67 15.58
CA LEU A 37 17.86 7.97 14.61
C LEU A 37 18.01 7.14 13.33
N ALA A 38 19.22 7.04 12.78
CA ALA A 38 19.48 6.24 11.59
C ALA A 38 19.11 4.76 11.83
N THR A 39 19.61 4.20 12.94
CA THR A 39 19.34 2.82 13.37
C THR A 39 17.84 2.57 13.57
N HIS A 40 17.14 3.52 14.20
CA HIS A 40 15.69 3.41 14.39
C HIS A 40 14.94 3.40 13.06
N ILE A 41 15.30 4.30 12.13
CA ILE A 41 14.66 4.36 10.80
C ILE A 41 14.90 3.05 10.03
N THR A 42 16.12 2.53 9.98
CA THR A 42 16.42 1.28 9.27
C THR A 42 15.77 0.07 9.93
N PHE A 43 15.72 0.02 11.26
CA PHE A 43 14.97 -0.99 12.00
C PHE A 43 13.47 -0.97 11.65
N THR A 44 12.84 0.19 11.70
CA THR A 44 11.41 0.33 11.37
C THR A 44 11.13 -0.06 9.92
N LYS A 45 12.02 0.30 8.98
CA LYS A 45 11.93 -0.14 7.57
C LYS A 45 12.01 -1.66 7.45
N LEU A 46 12.94 -2.28 8.18
CA LEU A 46 13.11 -3.71 8.19
C LEU A 46 11.85 -4.41 8.72
N MET A 47 11.31 -3.94 9.84
CA MET A 47 10.09 -4.49 10.44
C MET A 47 8.88 -4.36 9.49
N ASN A 48 8.69 -3.20 8.87
CA ASN A 48 7.63 -3.03 7.86
C ASN A 48 7.78 -4.03 6.70
N GLN A 49 8.99 -4.17 6.14
CA GLN A 49 9.24 -5.12 5.05
C GLN A 49 9.01 -6.59 5.46
N ILE A 50 9.33 -6.94 6.71
CA ILE A 50 9.05 -8.27 7.28
C ILE A 50 7.54 -8.47 7.38
N ASP A 51 6.79 -7.48 7.86
CA ASP A 51 5.32 -7.57 7.95
C ASP A 51 4.68 -7.73 6.57
N ILE A 52 5.17 -7.00 5.57
CA ILE A 52 4.73 -7.13 4.17
C ILE A 52 4.98 -8.55 3.67
N TYR A 53 6.19 -9.07 3.90
CA TYR A 53 6.56 -10.42 3.51
C TYR A 53 5.73 -11.49 4.23
N ASN A 54 5.51 -11.35 5.53
CA ASN A 54 4.80 -12.34 6.33
C ASN A 54 3.30 -12.35 6.03
N ARG A 55 2.71 -11.18 5.81
CA ARG A 55 1.28 -11.05 5.60
C ARG A 55 0.93 -11.36 4.16
N HIS A 56 1.47 -10.62 3.19
CA HIS A 56 0.97 -10.64 1.81
C HIS A 56 2.09 -10.38 0.80
N ILE A 57 2.85 -11.43 0.46
CA ILE A 57 3.81 -11.37 -0.65
C ILE A 57 3.06 -11.26 -1.99
N HIS A 58 1.90 -11.91 -2.10
CA HIS A 58 1.14 -11.94 -3.35
C HIS A 58 -0.23 -11.30 -3.19
N VAL A 59 -0.60 -10.50 -4.19
CA VAL A 59 -1.96 -10.01 -4.37
C VAL A 59 -2.83 -11.22 -4.65
N LYS A 60 -3.61 -11.64 -3.66
CA LYS A 60 -4.71 -12.57 -3.88
C LYS A 60 -5.91 -11.74 -4.31
N THR A 61 -6.40 -11.97 -5.52
CA THR A 61 -7.63 -11.37 -6.00
C THR A 61 -8.71 -11.58 -4.96
N ILE A 62 -9.29 -10.48 -4.47
CA ILE A 62 -10.44 -10.59 -3.56
C ILE A 62 -11.60 -11.17 -4.36
N LYS A 63 -12.49 -11.89 -3.69
CA LYS A 63 -13.72 -12.37 -4.31
C LYS A 63 -14.90 -11.73 -3.62
N LEU A 64 -15.60 -10.89 -4.36
CA LEU A 64 -16.80 -10.21 -3.92
C LEU A 64 -17.94 -11.23 -3.86
N GLN A 65 -18.64 -11.25 -2.73
CA GLN A 65 -19.77 -12.14 -2.50
C GLN A 65 -21.06 -11.39 -2.72
N LYS A 66 -21.97 -11.97 -3.51
CA LYS A 66 -23.33 -11.46 -3.65
C LYS A 66 -24.04 -11.50 -2.29
N LYS A 67 -24.53 -10.35 -1.83
CA LYS A 67 -25.24 -10.20 -0.55
C LYS A 67 -26.74 -9.99 -0.72
N GLN A 68 -27.11 -9.16 -1.68
CA GLN A 68 -28.49 -8.82 -1.97
C GLN A 68 -28.67 -8.68 -3.48
N GLU A 69 -29.88 -8.97 -3.95
CA GLU A 69 -30.31 -8.76 -5.33
C GLU A 69 -31.76 -8.31 -5.34
N ASP A 70 -31.99 -7.22 -6.06
CA ASP A 70 -33.30 -6.70 -6.43
C ASP A 70 -33.42 -6.77 -7.98
N GLU A 71 -34.59 -6.46 -8.55
CA GLU A 71 -34.85 -6.63 -10.00
C GLU A 71 -33.82 -5.98 -10.93
N GLN A 72 -33.22 -4.86 -10.51
CA GLN A 72 -32.30 -4.05 -11.31
C GLN A 72 -30.88 -4.01 -10.75
N PHE A 73 -30.69 -4.38 -9.48
CA PHE A 73 -29.44 -4.14 -8.76
C PHE A 73 -28.95 -5.38 -8.01
N VAL A 74 -27.63 -5.58 -8.00
CA VAL A 74 -26.96 -6.61 -7.21
C VAL A 74 -25.92 -5.95 -6.32
N LEU A 75 -26.03 -6.19 -5.01
CA LEU A 75 -25.04 -5.77 -4.03
C LEU A 75 -24.02 -6.88 -3.80
N TYR A 76 -22.76 -6.53 -4.03
CA TYR A 76 -21.61 -7.36 -3.77
C TYR A 76 -20.82 -6.80 -2.58
N GLU A 77 -20.30 -7.68 -1.73
CA GLU A 77 -19.50 -7.31 -0.57
C GLU A 77 -18.27 -8.22 -0.43
N TYR A 78 -17.14 -7.61 -0.09
CA TYR A 78 -15.98 -8.29 0.47
C TYR A 78 -15.80 -7.80 1.90
N ASN A 79 -15.63 -8.73 2.83
CA ASN A 79 -15.46 -8.42 4.24
C ASN A 79 -14.37 -9.31 4.83
N ASN A 80 -13.31 -8.69 5.35
CA ASN A 80 -12.34 -9.33 6.22
C ASN A 80 -12.27 -8.58 7.56
N ARG A 81 -11.44 -9.07 8.49
CA ARG A 81 -11.32 -8.49 9.83
C ARG A 81 -11.05 -6.97 9.84
N ASP A 82 -10.35 -6.47 8.84
CA ASP A 82 -9.83 -5.10 8.82
C ASP A 82 -10.59 -4.20 7.84
N VAL A 83 -11.19 -4.75 6.78
CA VAL A 83 -11.67 -4.03 5.61
C VAL A 83 -12.99 -4.61 5.10
N THR A 84 -13.92 -3.71 4.79
CA THR A 84 -15.17 -4.01 4.08
C THR A 84 -15.20 -3.18 2.81
N PHE A 85 -15.47 -3.83 1.69
CA PHE A 85 -15.73 -3.21 0.40
C PHE A 85 -17.12 -3.59 -0.07
N THR A 86 -17.89 -2.63 -0.57
CA THR A 86 -19.17 -2.91 -1.23
C THR A 86 -19.19 -2.36 -2.64
N VAL A 87 -19.87 -3.08 -3.54
CA VAL A 87 -20.03 -2.72 -4.94
C VAL A 87 -21.49 -2.94 -5.32
N LEU A 88 -22.15 -1.89 -5.80
CA LEU A 88 -23.50 -1.96 -6.32
C LEU A 88 -23.45 -2.01 -7.85
N VAL A 89 -24.05 -3.05 -8.42
CA VAL A 89 -24.07 -3.32 -9.87
C VAL A 89 -25.50 -3.19 -10.38
N HIS A 90 -25.73 -2.36 -11.40
CA HIS A 90 -26.96 -2.33 -12.17
C HIS A 90 -26.87 -3.28 -13.37
N ASN A 91 -27.92 -4.04 -13.63
CA ASN A 91 -27.93 -5.10 -14.65
C ASN A 91 -27.59 -4.58 -16.07
N GLU A 92 -27.99 -3.35 -16.41
CA GLU A 92 -27.75 -2.76 -17.74
C GLU A 92 -26.64 -1.72 -17.78
N HIS A 93 -26.21 -1.19 -16.63
CA HIS A 93 -25.27 -0.06 -16.57
C HIS A 93 -23.93 -0.44 -15.91
N GLY A 94 -23.82 -1.66 -15.38
CA GLY A 94 -22.63 -2.11 -14.68
C GLY A 94 -22.53 -1.50 -13.29
N ILE A 95 -21.31 -1.36 -12.79
CA ILE A 95 -21.05 -0.82 -11.45
C ILE A 95 -21.45 0.65 -11.38
N VAL A 96 -22.36 0.99 -10.47
CA VAL A 96 -22.85 2.35 -10.25
C VAL A 96 -22.32 2.97 -8.95
N GLN A 97 -21.89 2.14 -8.00
CA GLN A 97 -21.34 2.61 -6.73
C GLN A 97 -20.29 1.63 -6.20
N ILE A 98 -19.23 2.19 -5.63
CA ILE A 98 -18.15 1.47 -4.93
C ILE A 98 -17.91 2.18 -3.61
N GLU A 99 -17.94 1.42 -2.51
CA GLU A 99 -17.68 1.93 -1.16
C GLU A 99 -16.55 1.16 -0.51
N THR A 100 -15.46 1.87 -0.20
CA THR A 100 -14.23 1.30 0.38
C THR A 100 -13.92 1.82 1.78
N GLY A 101 -14.69 2.80 2.24
CA GLY A 101 -14.40 3.57 3.46
C GLY A 101 -13.37 4.68 3.28
N LEU A 102 -12.85 4.89 2.06
CA LEU A 102 -12.00 6.02 1.68
C LEU A 102 -12.53 6.67 0.40
N ILE A 103 -12.86 7.97 0.47
CA ILE A 103 -13.44 8.72 -0.64
C ILE A 103 -12.51 8.73 -1.86
N GLU A 104 -11.21 8.91 -1.63
CA GLU A 104 -10.19 8.96 -2.69
C GLU A 104 -10.08 7.61 -3.41
N LEU A 105 -10.19 6.51 -2.67
CA LEU A 105 -10.16 5.17 -3.24
C LEU A 105 -11.45 4.85 -4.00
N ASN A 106 -12.61 5.28 -3.50
CA ASN A 106 -13.88 5.18 -4.22
C ASN A 106 -13.80 5.90 -5.57
N TYR A 107 -13.30 7.14 -5.57
CA TYR A 107 -13.13 7.93 -6.80
C TYR A 107 -12.17 7.24 -7.79
N LYS A 108 -11.03 6.75 -7.31
CA LYS A 108 -10.05 6.04 -8.13
C LYS A 108 -10.62 4.74 -8.72
N ALA A 109 -11.37 3.99 -7.92
CA ALA A 109 -12.03 2.75 -8.32
C ALA A 109 -13.12 3.01 -9.38
N MET A 110 -13.99 4.00 -9.15
CA MET A 110 -15.02 4.38 -10.13
C MET A 110 -14.39 4.84 -11.45
N ASN A 111 -13.35 5.67 -11.40
CA ASN A 111 -12.62 6.11 -12.60
C ASN A 111 -11.95 4.96 -13.36
N TYR A 112 -11.49 3.94 -12.66
CA TYR A 112 -10.92 2.74 -13.26
C TYR A 112 -12.00 1.93 -13.97
N VAL A 113 -13.12 1.67 -13.29
CA VAL A 113 -14.23 0.85 -13.77
C VAL A 113 -14.98 1.49 -14.95
N ASN A 114 -15.14 2.82 -14.95
CA ASN A 114 -15.80 3.56 -16.03
C ASN A 114 -15.12 3.41 -17.40
N LYS A 115 -13.88 2.90 -17.45
CA LYS A 115 -13.11 2.68 -18.67
C LYS A 115 -13.22 1.24 -19.20
N LEU A 116 -13.99 0.38 -18.52
CA LEU A 116 -14.10 -1.05 -18.80
C LEU A 116 -15.47 -1.41 -19.36
N GLU A 117 -15.53 -2.46 -20.17
CA GLU A 117 -16.80 -3.05 -20.60
C GLU A 117 -17.53 -3.70 -19.41
N ILE A 118 -18.86 -3.57 -19.35
CA ILE A 118 -19.70 -4.03 -18.21
C ILE A 118 -19.39 -5.48 -17.80
N LYS A 119 -19.20 -6.37 -18.78
CA LYS A 119 -18.91 -7.79 -18.54
C LYS A 119 -17.61 -8.04 -17.77
N ASP A 120 -16.64 -7.14 -17.86
CA ASP A 120 -15.31 -7.28 -17.25
C ASP A 120 -15.22 -6.50 -15.92
N GLN A 121 -16.15 -5.58 -15.66
CA GLN A 121 -16.07 -4.66 -14.54
C GLN A 121 -15.94 -5.35 -13.18
N LEU A 122 -16.70 -6.43 -12.94
CA LEU A 122 -16.68 -7.13 -11.64
C LEU A 122 -15.34 -7.82 -11.36
N GLU A 123 -14.78 -8.52 -12.34
CA GLU A 123 -13.48 -9.19 -12.19
C GLU A 123 -12.34 -8.16 -12.04
N GLN A 124 -12.40 -7.10 -12.83
CA GLN A 124 -11.36 -6.07 -12.79
C GLN A 124 -11.43 -5.25 -11.50
N ILE A 125 -12.63 -4.94 -10.97
CA ILE A 125 -12.73 -4.25 -9.68
C ILE A 125 -12.24 -5.15 -8.53
N GLU A 126 -12.49 -6.45 -8.58
CA GLU A 126 -11.93 -7.42 -7.63
C GLU A 126 -10.40 -7.39 -7.63
N LEU A 127 -9.78 -7.39 -8.82
CA LEU A 127 -8.34 -7.25 -8.94
C LEU A 127 -7.86 -5.90 -8.41
N PHE A 128 -8.52 -4.81 -8.78
CA PHE A 128 -8.16 -3.48 -8.31
C PHE A 128 -8.21 -3.38 -6.78
N LEU A 129 -9.34 -3.75 -6.17
CA LEU A 129 -9.53 -3.67 -4.71
C LEU A 129 -8.57 -4.58 -3.95
N SER A 130 -8.14 -5.70 -4.55
CA SER A 130 -7.13 -6.56 -3.92
C SER A 130 -5.78 -5.89 -3.70
N LEU A 131 -5.44 -4.87 -4.49
CA LEU A 131 -4.24 -4.04 -4.28
C LEU A 131 -4.34 -3.15 -3.05
N TYR A 132 -5.54 -2.99 -2.50
CA TYR A 132 -5.84 -2.11 -1.37
C TYR A 132 -6.41 -2.86 -0.18
N ALA A 133 -6.49 -4.19 -0.17
CA ALA A 133 -7.07 -4.94 0.94
C ALA A 133 -6.32 -4.76 2.29
N ASP A 134 -5.14 -4.14 2.27
CA ASP A 134 -4.30 -3.81 3.42
C ASP A 134 -4.29 -2.31 3.79
N PHE A 135 -5.09 -1.45 3.13
CA PHE A 135 -4.94 0.01 3.22
C PHE A 135 -5.06 0.60 4.63
N LYS A 136 -5.78 -0.07 5.54
CA LYS A 136 -5.95 0.42 6.93
C LYS A 136 -4.74 0.19 7.83
N TRP A 137 -3.90 -0.81 7.52
CA TRP A 137 -2.72 -1.15 8.33
C TRP A 137 -1.40 -0.96 7.59
N ARG A 138 -1.42 -0.77 6.27
CA ARG A 138 -0.21 -0.57 5.49
C ARG A 138 0.24 0.89 5.57
N CYS A 139 1.44 1.13 6.09
CA CYS A 139 2.09 2.44 6.03
C CYS A 139 2.80 2.67 4.69
N CYS A 140 3.25 3.89 4.45
CA CYS A 140 4.07 4.23 3.30
C CYS A 140 5.43 3.54 3.35
N ASP A 141 5.82 2.83 2.30
CA ASP A 141 7.09 2.10 2.23
C ASP A 141 8.32 3.02 2.22
N PHE A 142 8.13 4.33 1.98
CA PHE A 142 9.20 5.34 1.92
C PHE A 142 9.40 6.08 3.25
N CYS A 143 8.34 6.72 3.75
CA CYS A 143 8.41 7.53 4.98
C CYS A 143 7.98 6.78 6.24
N LEU A 144 7.40 5.59 6.12
CA LEU A 144 6.89 4.74 7.22
C LEU A 144 5.71 5.33 8.01
N GLU A 145 5.21 6.48 7.59
CA GLU A 145 4.01 7.11 8.16
C GLU A 145 2.73 6.47 7.57
N TYR A 146 1.68 6.45 8.38
CA TYR A 146 0.33 6.04 7.95
C TYR A 146 -0.45 7.16 7.29
N THR A 147 -0.18 8.41 7.70
CA THR A 147 -0.78 9.60 7.13
C THR A 147 0.25 10.71 7.05
N ILE A 148 0.12 11.59 6.06
CA ILE A 148 0.88 12.85 6.04
C ILE A 148 0.04 13.93 6.73
N PHE A 149 0.63 14.61 7.71
CA PHE A 149 0.09 15.87 8.23
C PHE A 149 0.56 17.04 7.33
N PRO A 150 -0.31 18.03 7.06
CA PRO A 150 -1.60 18.30 7.69
C PRO A 150 -2.82 17.64 7.03
N ASP A 151 -2.66 17.04 5.85
CA ASP A 151 -3.80 16.66 4.99
C ASP A 151 -4.45 15.32 5.35
N PHE A 152 -3.94 14.61 6.37
CA PHE A 152 -4.38 13.28 6.80
C PHE A 152 -4.48 12.26 5.64
N SER A 153 -3.61 12.39 4.64
CA SER A 153 -3.65 11.54 3.44
C SER A 153 -3.04 10.16 3.71
N PHE A 154 -3.81 9.10 3.47
CA PHE A 154 -3.35 7.71 3.56
C PHE A 154 -2.48 7.32 2.35
N PRO A 155 -1.61 6.30 2.46
CA PRO A 155 -0.83 5.78 1.33
C PRO A 155 -1.73 5.01 0.35
N ILE A 156 -2.42 5.74 -0.52
CA ILE A 156 -3.28 5.19 -1.59
C ILE A 156 -2.53 5.00 -2.93
N GLY A 157 -1.26 5.41 -2.99
CA GLY A 157 -0.39 5.07 -4.11
C GLY A 157 -0.03 3.59 -4.06
N ARG A 158 -0.26 2.88 -5.18
CA ARG A 158 0.10 1.47 -5.34
C ARG A 158 0.94 1.31 -6.59
N ALA A 159 2.06 0.60 -6.48
CA ALA A 159 2.89 0.23 -7.63
C ALA A 159 3.19 -1.27 -7.58
N LEU A 160 3.05 -1.92 -8.73
CA LEU A 160 3.47 -3.30 -8.91
C LEU A 160 5.00 -3.35 -8.93
N GLU A 161 5.56 -4.09 -7.99
CA GLU A 161 6.96 -4.48 -7.99
C GLU A 161 7.09 -5.91 -8.52
N LYS A 162 8.31 -6.44 -8.57
CA LYS A 162 8.57 -7.76 -9.16
C LYS A 162 7.68 -8.87 -8.57
N ASP A 163 7.53 -8.87 -7.24
CA ASP A 163 6.84 -9.93 -6.51
C ASP A 163 5.95 -9.42 -5.38
N PHE A 164 5.65 -8.12 -5.30
CA PHE A 164 4.74 -7.53 -4.30
C PHE A 164 4.15 -6.19 -4.78
N VAL A 165 3.25 -5.59 -3.99
CA VAL A 165 2.72 -4.23 -4.25
C VAL A 165 3.31 -3.26 -3.24
N ALA A 166 3.97 -2.22 -3.74
CA ALA A 166 4.45 -1.12 -2.92
C ALA A 166 3.30 -0.16 -2.58
N ALA A 167 3.32 0.37 -1.36
CA ALA A 167 2.38 1.38 -0.87
C ALA A 167 3.11 2.70 -0.60
N PHE A 168 2.54 3.82 -1.04
CA PHE A 168 3.17 5.12 -0.87
C PHE A 168 2.17 6.26 -0.83
N HIS A 169 2.57 7.34 -0.17
CA HIS A 169 1.97 8.65 -0.39
C HIS A 169 2.45 9.18 -1.75
N LEU A 170 1.58 9.86 -2.50
CA LEU A 170 1.91 10.40 -3.83
C LEU A 170 3.18 11.25 -3.80
N GLU A 171 3.28 12.16 -2.81
CA GLU A 171 4.45 13.02 -2.60
C GLU A 171 5.75 12.26 -2.28
N CYS A 172 5.64 11.10 -1.62
CA CYS A 172 6.81 10.29 -1.28
C CYS A 172 7.40 9.61 -2.53
N ASN A 173 6.57 9.31 -3.52
CA ASN A 173 7.02 8.70 -4.77
C ASN A 173 7.79 9.73 -5.63
N GLU A 174 7.27 10.95 -5.75
CA GLU A 174 7.89 12.04 -6.51
C GLU A 174 9.29 12.39 -5.98
N LYS A 175 9.43 12.50 -4.66
CA LYS A 175 10.72 12.77 -3.99
C LYS A 175 11.76 11.67 -4.19
N ASN A 176 11.32 10.45 -4.50
CA ASN A 176 12.22 9.32 -4.74
C ASN A 176 12.71 9.26 -6.20
N ASP A 177 11.86 9.65 -7.16
CA ASP A 177 12.24 9.79 -8.57
C ASP A 177 13.26 10.91 -8.79
N GLU A 178 13.19 12.00 -8.01
CA GLU A 178 14.19 13.07 -8.07
C GLU A 178 15.58 12.63 -7.58
N LYS A 179 15.65 11.75 -6.57
CA LYS A 179 16.93 11.17 -6.10
C LYS A 179 17.59 10.25 -7.12
N HIS A 180 16.82 9.69 -8.06
CA HIS A 180 17.32 8.86 -9.15
C HIS A 180 17.63 9.63 -10.44
N LYS A 181 17.32 10.93 -10.51
CA LYS A 181 17.67 11.82 -11.63
C LYS A 181 18.97 12.59 -11.43
N VAL A 182 19.63 12.43 -10.29
CA VAL A 182 20.97 12.96 -10.03
C VAL A 182 21.99 11.82 -10.23
N ILE A 183 22.21 11.44 -11.48
CA ILE A 183 23.41 10.72 -11.96
C ILE A 183 23.86 11.41 -13.24
#